data_AF-A0A7J2VWE0-F1
#
_entry.id   AF-A0A7J2VWE0-F1
#
_cell.length_a   1.000
_cell.length_b   1.000
_cell.length_c   1.000
_cell.angle_alpha   90.00
_cell.angle_beta   90.00
_cell.angle_gamma   90.00
#
_symmetry.space_group_name_H-M   'P 1'
#
loop_
_entity.id
_entity.type
_entity.pdbx_description
1 polymer ?
#
loop_
_entity_poly.entity_id
_entity_poly.type
_entity_poly.pdbx_seq_one_letter_code
_entity_poly.pdbx_strand_id
1 'polypeptide(L)'
;MRFGIEFEENVFGKIFDVLKQNEGKELKIDYLLKICLSNGITSSDYLFLVLQELSSRKVIESSKGIVKIGNIPQEAIESAKEKVIERVRRIRKIFITPLEIAKFYQCPRRLWLEKITLSKQEKEKVGKVWDGEAVHLAVKLMIDNMQNEKDENFLISKAAEEALKKYEGMVQIEKKVLEDFLRKFLELIKEENFVSVYSERTLESLREGIIGSVDVIGFKENEIVPIEIKYAAFKGRIKKEHLLQVIGESVLVSNYFRKEVKYSYVIYFQTNSLVKIDLNENLLRQFFKLKKQMQRFYSTGRIPPKSKLPNYVKRVCQGCHVKRACDNIEILRRMIRKI
;
A
#
# COMPACT_ATOMS: atom_id res chain seq x y z
N MET A 1 9.11 -5.70 7.96
CA MET A 1 8.25 -5.66 9.15
C MET A 1 8.84 -4.67 10.10
N ARG A 2 7.95 -3.93 10.73
CA ARG A 2 8.26 -2.90 11.71
C ARG A 2 7.67 -3.34 13.04
N PHE A 3 8.43 -3.23 14.12
CA PHE A 3 7.94 -3.52 15.46
C PHE A 3 7.47 -2.22 16.11
N GLY A 4 6.20 -2.19 16.50
CA GLY A 4 5.57 -0.96 16.98
C GLY A 4 5.18 -0.02 15.85
N ILE A 5 4.63 1.12 16.24
CA ILE A 5 4.27 2.21 15.34
C ILE A 5 5.47 3.14 15.24
N GLU A 6 5.94 3.39 14.02
CA GLU A 6 6.76 4.56 13.73
C GLU A 6 5.81 5.62 13.19
N PHE A 7 5.61 6.68 13.95
CA PHE A 7 4.87 7.86 13.52
C PHE A 7 5.71 9.09 13.79
N GLU A 8 5.61 10.06 12.88
CA GLU A 8 6.16 11.39 13.11
C GLU A 8 5.16 12.18 13.96
N GLU A 9 5.60 12.79 15.06
CA GLU A 9 4.69 13.57 15.93
C GLU A 9 4.02 14.73 15.17
N ASN A 10 4.62 15.17 14.06
CA ASN A 10 4.05 16.15 13.14
C ASN A 10 2.71 15.71 12.52
N VAL A 11 2.39 14.41 12.51
CA VAL A 11 1.14 13.89 11.92
C VAL A 11 -0.06 14.43 12.69
N PHE A 12 0.07 14.58 14.01
CA PHE A 12 -0.98 15.17 14.83
C PHE A 12 -1.11 16.66 14.56
N GLY A 13 0.00 17.37 14.36
CA GLY A 13 0.00 18.76 13.89
C GLY A 13 -0.83 18.92 12.62
N LYS A 14 -0.53 18.11 11.58
CA LYS A 14 -1.28 18.10 10.32
C LYS A 14 -2.77 17.81 10.53
N ILE A 15 -3.13 16.87 11.42
CA ILE A 15 -4.54 16.58 11.74
C ILE A 15 -5.21 17.82 12.37
N PHE A 16 -4.57 18.45 13.35
CA PHE A 16 -5.12 19.65 13.98
C PHE A 16 -5.21 20.82 13.01
N ASP A 17 -4.25 21.01 12.12
CA ASP A 17 -4.31 22.03 11.06
C ASP A 17 -5.53 21.82 10.15
N VAL A 18 -5.77 20.56 9.73
CA VAL A 18 -6.96 20.19 8.94
C VAL A 18 -8.25 20.48 9.71
N LEU A 19 -8.32 20.16 11.00
CA LEU A 19 -9.50 20.44 11.82
C LEU A 19 -9.70 21.95 12.01
N LYS A 20 -8.62 22.70 12.28
CA LYS A 20 -8.60 24.16 12.47
C LYS A 20 -9.11 24.91 11.24
N GLN A 21 -8.67 24.52 10.05
CA GLN A 21 -9.14 25.10 8.77
C GLN A 21 -10.64 24.87 8.51
N ASN A 22 -11.27 24.00 9.31
CA ASN A 22 -12.67 23.62 9.18
C ASN A 22 -13.49 23.92 10.45
N GLU A 23 -13.00 24.77 11.34
CA GLU A 23 -13.79 25.27 12.47
C GLU A 23 -15.09 25.95 12.03
N GLY A 24 -16.14 25.75 12.82
CA GLY A 24 -17.49 26.24 12.53
C GLY A 24 -18.21 25.47 11.42
N LYS A 25 -17.58 24.50 10.77
CA LYS A 25 -18.18 23.71 9.69
C LYS A 25 -18.73 22.38 10.19
N GLU A 26 -19.70 21.89 9.44
CA GLU A 26 -20.22 20.54 9.53
C GLU A 26 -19.78 19.76 8.29
N LEU A 27 -19.04 18.66 8.49
CA LEU A 27 -18.41 17.90 7.41
C LEU A 27 -18.82 16.43 7.46
N LYS A 28 -19.02 15.83 6.28
CA LYS A 28 -19.07 14.37 6.16
C LYS A 28 -17.69 13.78 6.48
N ILE A 29 -17.65 12.70 7.25
CA ILE A 29 -16.40 12.03 7.65
C ILE A 29 -15.58 11.59 6.43
N ASP A 30 -16.24 11.16 5.36
CA ASP A 30 -15.57 10.76 4.11
C ASP A 30 -14.78 11.91 3.49
N TYR A 31 -15.34 13.12 3.54
CA TYR A 31 -14.68 14.32 3.02
C TYR A 31 -13.47 14.67 3.88
N LEU A 32 -13.60 14.60 5.21
CA LEU A 32 -12.49 14.82 6.13
C LEU A 32 -11.35 13.80 5.91
N LEU A 33 -11.69 12.52 5.69
CA LEU A 33 -10.71 11.47 5.39
C LEU A 33 -10.00 11.70 4.06
N LYS A 34 -10.70 12.20 3.03
CA LYS A 34 -10.06 12.61 1.77
C LYS A 34 -9.10 13.79 1.97
N ILE A 35 -9.47 14.78 2.77
CA ILE A 35 -8.56 15.90 3.12
C ILE A 35 -7.32 15.35 3.85
N CYS A 36 -7.50 14.46 4.82
CA CYS A 36 -6.38 13.84 5.54
C CYS A 36 -5.44 13.09 4.59
N LEU A 37 -6.00 12.33 3.63
CA LEU A 37 -5.23 11.60 2.63
C LEU A 37 -4.40 12.55 1.77
N SER A 38 -5.00 13.66 1.30
CA SER A 38 -4.31 14.70 0.53
C SER A 38 -3.19 15.38 1.31
N ASN A 39 -3.31 15.49 2.64
CA ASN A 39 -2.30 16.05 3.53
C ASN A 39 -1.25 15.03 4.00
N GLY A 40 -1.24 13.83 3.40
CA GLY A 40 -0.25 12.79 3.70
C GLY A 40 -0.42 12.13 5.07
N ILE A 41 -1.62 12.20 5.68
CA ILE A 41 -1.93 11.47 6.90
C ILE A 41 -2.21 10.01 6.50
N THR A 42 -1.29 9.12 6.87
CA THR A 42 -1.24 7.72 6.41
C THR A 42 -2.22 6.79 7.14
N SER A 43 -2.68 7.15 8.34
CA SER A 43 -3.65 6.36 9.10
C SER A 43 -4.81 7.21 9.56
N SER A 44 -6.04 6.78 9.23
CA SER A 44 -7.25 7.39 9.78
C SER A 44 -7.43 7.06 11.25
N ASP A 45 -6.78 6.03 11.79
CA ASP A 45 -6.84 5.70 13.22
C ASP A 45 -6.35 6.89 14.07
N TYR A 46 -5.33 7.63 13.61
CA TYR A 46 -4.88 8.86 14.29
C TYR A 46 -5.97 9.93 14.34
N LEU A 47 -6.65 10.19 13.21
CA LEU A 47 -7.76 11.14 13.15
C LEU A 47 -8.87 10.73 14.11
N PHE A 48 -9.29 9.47 14.11
CA PHE A 48 -10.36 9.00 14.98
C PHE A 48 -9.98 9.07 16.47
N LEU A 49 -8.71 8.83 16.82
CA LEU A 49 -8.23 9.04 18.20
C LEU A 49 -8.29 10.52 18.60
N VAL A 50 -7.87 11.43 17.73
CA VAL A 50 -7.98 12.88 17.96
C VAL A 50 -9.43 13.32 18.11
N LEU A 51 -10.31 12.89 17.19
CA LEU A 51 -11.74 13.20 17.26
C LEU A 51 -12.38 12.67 18.55
N GLN A 52 -11.98 11.48 19.01
CA GLN A 52 -12.45 10.92 20.27
C GLN A 52 -12.05 11.80 21.46
N GLU A 53 -10.79 12.25 21.53
CA GLU A 53 -10.32 13.12 22.62
C GLU A 53 -11.02 14.49 22.61
N LEU A 54 -11.19 15.10 21.43
CA LEU A 54 -11.87 16.40 21.30
C LEU A 54 -13.37 16.30 21.60
N SER A 55 -14.00 15.19 21.22
CA SER A 55 -15.42 14.96 21.52
C SER A 55 -15.67 14.79 23.01
N SER A 56 -14.76 14.14 23.76
CA SER A 56 -14.87 14.04 25.22
C SER A 56 -14.90 15.39 25.95
N ARG A 57 -14.40 16.45 25.28
CA ARG A 57 -14.35 17.83 25.76
C ARG A 57 -15.46 18.71 25.20
N LYS A 58 -16.40 18.14 24.44
CA LYS A 58 -17.48 18.86 23.75
C LYS A 58 -16.97 19.92 22.75
N VAL A 59 -15.73 19.77 22.26
CA VAL A 59 -15.15 20.63 21.21
C VAL A 59 -15.68 20.21 19.83
N ILE A 60 -15.91 18.91 19.67
CA ILE A 60 -16.44 18.30 18.44
C ILE A 60 -17.65 17.45 18.78
N GLU A 61 -18.69 17.56 17.96
CA GLU A 61 -19.85 16.68 17.98
C GLU A 61 -19.80 15.76 16.76
N SER A 62 -20.11 14.48 16.94
CA SER A 62 -20.19 13.53 15.83
C SER A 62 -21.51 12.78 15.86
N SER A 63 -22.18 12.71 14.71
CA SER A 63 -23.43 11.96 14.56
C SER A 63 -23.54 11.41 13.14
N LYS A 64 -23.93 10.14 12.98
CA LYS A 64 -24.26 9.51 11.68
C LYS A 64 -23.27 9.81 10.52
N GLY A 65 -21.96 9.74 10.77
CA GLY A 65 -20.94 9.98 9.74
C GLY A 65 -20.70 11.45 9.41
N ILE A 66 -21.24 12.36 10.22
CA ILE A 66 -21.02 13.80 10.17
C ILE A 66 -20.24 14.22 11.41
N VAL A 67 -19.31 15.15 11.22
CA VAL A 67 -18.50 15.76 12.27
C VAL A 67 -18.72 17.27 12.24
N LYS A 68 -19.19 17.83 13.36
CA LYS A 68 -19.34 19.27 13.57
C LYS A 68 -18.17 19.76 14.40
N ILE A 69 -17.38 20.66 13.82
CA ILE A 69 -16.13 21.14 14.41
C ILE A 69 -16.40 22.49 15.07
N GLY A 70 -16.40 22.53 16.40
CA GLY A 70 -16.45 23.79 17.15
C GLY A 70 -15.12 24.54 17.13
N ASN A 71 -15.02 25.61 17.92
CA ASN A 71 -13.72 26.24 18.17
C ASN A 71 -12.86 25.30 19.02
N ILE A 72 -11.63 25.04 18.59
CA ILE A 72 -10.65 24.14 19.20
C ILE A 72 -9.59 24.99 19.94
N PRO A 73 -9.67 25.19 21.26
CA PRO A 73 -8.66 25.96 22.00
C PRO A 73 -7.28 25.29 21.93
N GLN A 74 -6.20 26.09 22.01
CA GLN A 74 -4.83 25.55 22.00
C GLN A 74 -4.59 24.53 23.12
N GLU A 75 -5.16 24.78 24.30
CA GLU A 75 -5.08 23.84 25.44
C GLU A 75 -5.70 22.47 25.12
N ALA A 76 -6.81 22.46 24.36
CA ALA A 76 -7.45 21.23 23.93
C ALA A 76 -6.58 20.46 22.91
N ILE A 77 -5.87 21.18 22.04
CA ILE A 77 -4.92 20.61 21.07
C ILE A 77 -3.76 19.92 21.79
N GLU A 78 -3.04 20.63 22.66
CA GLU A 78 -1.88 20.08 23.36
C GLU A 78 -2.26 18.86 24.20
N SER A 79 -3.34 18.99 24.99
CA SER A 79 -3.77 17.90 25.86
C SER A 79 -4.30 16.69 25.08
N ALA A 80 -4.99 16.88 23.95
CA ALA A 80 -5.40 15.77 23.08
C ALA A 80 -4.18 15.11 22.42
N LYS A 81 -3.23 15.91 21.92
CA LYS A 81 -2.00 15.43 21.31
C LYS A 81 -1.21 14.53 22.25
N GLU A 82 -0.97 14.97 23.48
CA GLU A 82 -0.26 14.18 24.50
C GLU A 82 -0.93 12.83 24.77
N LYS A 83 -2.25 12.82 25.01
CA LYS A 83 -3.00 11.59 25.29
C LYS A 83 -2.99 10.62 24.11
N VAL A 84 -3.16 11.14 22.89
CA VAL A 84 -3.13 10.30 21.67
C VAL A 84 -1.73 9.72 21.46
N ILE A 85 -0.67 10.53 21.60
CA ILE A 85 0.73 10.07 21.52
C ILE A 85 0.99 8.95 22.51
N GLU A 86 0.58 9.13 23.78
CA GLU A 86 0.75 8.11 24.80
C GLU A 86 0.02 6.80 24.43
N ARG A 87 -1.22 6.90 23.96
CA ARG A 87 -2.02 5.75 23.54
C ARG A 87 -1.41 5.02 22.35
N VAL A 88 -0.90 5.76 21.37
CA VAL A 88 -0.24 5.20 20.18
C VAL A 88 1.07 4.51 20.56
N ARG A 89 1.90 5.12 21.43
CA ARG A 89 3.16 4.53 21.93
C ARG A 89 2.97 3.19 22.65
N ARG A 90 1.80 2.96 23.26
CA ARG A 90 1.46 1.68 23.92
C ARG A 90 1.17 0.53 22.95
N ILE A 91 1.01 0.80 21.65
CA ILE A 91 0.68 -0.24 20.65
C ILE A 91 1.94 -1.06 20.30
N ARG A 92 2.00 -2.28 20.81
CA ARG A 92 3.10 -3.24 20.57
C ARG A 92 2.80 -4.24 19.43
N LYS A 93 2.32 -3.74 18.28
CA LYS A 93 2.00 -4.59 17.12
C LYS A 93 3.17 -4.69 16.14
N ILE A 94 3.23 -5.81 15.42
CA ILE A 94 4.13 -5.98 14.27
C ILE A 94 3.39 -5.51 13.02
N PHE A 95 3.94 -4.49 12.37
CA PHE A 95 3.47 -3.95 11.10
C PHE A 95 4.12 -4.65 9.93
N ILE A 96 3.28 -5.04 8.98
CA ILE A 96 3.61 -5.93 7.89
C ILE A 96 3.04 -5.34 6.61
N THR A 97 3.77 -5.45 5.50
CA THR A 97 3.23 -5.04 4.20
C THR A 97 2.50 -6.15 3.46
N PRO A 98 1.49 -5.83 2.63
CA PRO A 98 0.86 -6.81 1.73
C PRO A 98 1.88 -7.55 0.87
N LEU A 99 2.88 -6.84 0.34
CA LEU A 99 4.01 -7.42 -0.39
C LEU A 99 4.84 -8.40 0.45
N GLU A 100 5.08 -8.11 1.73
CA GLU A 100 5.76 -9.04 2.64
C GLU A 100 4.97 -10.33 2.82
N ILE A 101 3.65 -10.25 2.95
CA ILE A 101 2.78 -11.44 3.04
C ILE A 101 2.83 -12.25 1.73
N ALA A 102 2.78 -11.58 0.58
CA ALA A 102 2.90 -12.22 -0.73
C ALA A 102 4.26 -12.94 -0.89
N LYS A 103 5.36 -12.31 -0.49
CA LYS A 103 6.71 -12.92 -0.49
C LYS A 103 6.84 -14.06 0.52
N PHE A 104 6.23 -13.92 1.70
CA PHE A 104 6.21 -14.97 2.72
C PHE A 104 5.50 -16.22 2.20
N TYR A 105 4.37 -16.05 1.50
CA TYR A 105 3.67 -17.14 0.83
C TYR A 105 4.58 -17.84 -0.20
N GLN A 106 5.34 -17.07 -1.00
CA GLN A 106 6.29 -17.65 -1.95
C GLN A 106 7.41 -18.43 -1.25
N CYS A 107 8.09 -17.83 -0.28
CA CYS A 107 9.16 -18.46 0.48
C CYS A 107 9.47 -17.67 1.77
N PRO A 108 9.14 -18.20 2.96
CA PRO A 108 9.46 -17.56 4.25
C PRO A 108 10.94 -17.25 4.42
N ARG A 109 11.82 -18.20 4.04
CA ARG A 109 13.27 -18.01 4.14
C ARG A 109 13.78 -16.92 3.21
N ARG A 110 13.24 -16.81 1.99
CA ARG A 110 13.63 -15.73 1.06
C ARG A 110 13.35 -14.39 1.69
N LEU A 111 12.13 -14.19 2.21
CA LEU A 111 11.76 -12.93 2.87
C LEU A 111 12.65 -12.64 4.07
N TRP A 112 12.94 -13.64 4.90
CA TRP A 112 13.85 -13.48 6.05
C TRP A 112 15.28 -13.11 5.60
N LEU A 113 15.83 -13.79 4.59
CA LEU A 113 17.15 -13.48 4.04
C LEU A 113 17.21 -12.07 3.45
N GLU A 114 16.20 -11.65 2.69
CA GLU A 114 16.10 -10.28 2.13
C GLU A 114 16.21 -9.20 3.22
N LYS A 115 15.76 -9.50 4.45
CA LYS A 115 15.81 -8.55 5.57
C LYS A 115 17.15 -8.52 6.29
N ILE A 116 17.88 -9.64 6.35
CA ILE A 116 19.15 -9.70 7.08
C ILE A 116 20.37 -9.44 6.21
N THR A 117 20.34 -9.77 4.91
CA THR A 117 21.51 -9.64 4.02
C THR A 117 21.55 -8.31 3.27
N LEU A 118 20.66 -7.35 3.59
CA LEU A 118 20.53 -6.04 2.92
C LEU A 118 20.54 -6.14 1.38
N SER A 119 19.90 -7.17 0.82
CA SER A 119 20.01 -7.53 -0.61
C SER A 119 19.32 -6.56 -1.59
N LYS A 120 18.93 -5.36 -1.15
CA LYS A 120 18.39 -4.31 -2.03
C LYS A 120 19.39 -3.97 -3.15
N GLN A 121 20.68 -3.91 -2.81
CA GLN A 121 21.77 -3.61 -3.75
C GLN A 121 21.87 -4.61 -4.93
N GLU A 122 21.37 -5.84 -4.77
CA GLU A 122 21.37 -6.85 -5.83
C GLU A 122 20.14 -6.78 -6.74
N LYS A 123 19.05 -6.12 -6.30
CA LYS A 123 17.84 -5.96 -7.12
C LYS A 123 17.95 -4.84 -8.15
N GLU A 124 18.61 -3.75 -7.78
CA GLU A 124 18.81 -2.56 -8.62
C GLU A 124 19.69 -2.84 -9.85
N LYS A 125 20.48 -3.92 -9.81
CA LYS A 125 21.31 -4.40 -10.93
C LYS A 125 20.53 -5.11 -12.04
N VAL A 126 19.21 -5.32 -11.87
CA VAL A 126 18.37 -6.04 -12.83
C VAL A 126 17.44 -5.05 -13.54
N GLY A 127 17.67 -4.79 -14.83
CA GLY A 127 16.96 -3.78 -15.63
C GLY A 127 15.41 -3.83 -15.56
N LYS A 128 14.82 -5.01 -15.36
CA LYS A 128 13.35 -5.19 -15.24
C LYS A 128 12.70 -4.50 -14.05
N VAL A 129 13.48 -4.10 -13.03
CA VAL A 129 12.94 -3.36 -11.88
C VAL A 129 12.61 -1.93 -12.31
N TRP A 130 13.53 -1.28 -13.03
CA TRP A 130 13.38 0.10 -13.48
C TRP A 130 12.24 0.27 -14.47
N ASP A 131 12.01 -0.72 -15.34
CA ASP A 131 10.83 -0.76 -16.21
C ASP A 131 9.53 -0.68 -15.41
N GLY A 132 9.44 -1.45 -14.31
CA GLY A 132 8.28 -1.39 -13.42
C GLY A 132 8.11 -0.03 -12.76
N GLU A 133 9.18 0.51 -12.17
CA GLU A 133 9.19 1.83 -11.53
C GLU A 133 8.78 2.96 -12.49
N ALA A 134 9.22 2.89 -13.75
CA ALA A 134 8.83 3.84 -14.78
C ALA A 134 7.33 3.78 -15.09
N VAL A 135 6.73 2.58 -15.13
CA VAL A 135 5.27 2.43 -15.33
C VAL A 135 4.49 3.04 -14.16
N HIS A 136 4.87 2.74 -12.91
CA HIS A 136 4.20 3.31 -11.74
C HIS A 136 4.31 4.84 -11.73
N LEU A 137 5.52 5.36 -12.00
CA LEU A 137 5.75 6.79 -12.07
C LEU A 137 4.93 7.47 -13.17
N ALA A 138 4.83 6.87 -14.35
CA ALA A 138 4.05 7.42 -15.45
C ALA A 138 2.56 7.53 -15.08
N VAL A 139 2.00 6.50 -14.43
CA VAL A 139 0.62 6.54 -13.94
C VAL A 139 0.45 7.62 -12.87
N LYS A 140 1.41 7.74 -11.95
CA LYS A 140 1.40 8.77 -10.92
C LYS A 140 1.39 10.17 -11.53
N LEU A 141 2.35 10.46 -12.41
CA LEU A 141 2.48 11.75 -13.08
C LEU A 141 1.22 12.08 -13.87
N MET A 142 0.63 11.10 -14.56
CA MET A 142 -0.62 11.30 -15.27
C MET A 142 -1.74 11.70 -14.29
N ILE A 143 -2.00 10.91 -13.24
CA ILE A 143 -3.05 11.19 -12.24
C ILE A 143 -2.86 12.56 -11.58
N ASP A 144 -1.63 12.89 -11.19
CA ASP A 144 -1.33 14.14 -10.49
C ASP A 144 -1.58 15.39 -11.37
N ASN A 145 -1.52 15.23 -12.70
CA ASN A 145 -1.76 16.32 -13.66
C ASN A 145 -3.18 16.35 -14.25
N MET A 146 -4.01 15.31 -14.03
CA MET A 146 -5.38 15.20 -14.59
C MET A 146 -6.31 16.36 -14.22
N GLN A 147 -6.08 17.04 -13.09
CA GLN A 147 -6.93 18.16 -12.66
C GLN A 147 -6.62 19.46 -13.42
N ASN A 148 -5.39 19.61 -13.91
CA ASN A 148 -4.89 20.85 -14.50
C ASN A 148 -4.78 20.77 -16.02
N GLU A 149 -4.70 19.56 -16.58
CA GLU A 149 -4.57 19.33 -18.01
C GLU A 149 -5.81 18.62 -18.58
N LYS A 150 -6.39 19.21 -19.63
CA LYS A 150 -7.58 18.68 -20.31
C LYS A 150 -7.26 17.96 -21.62
N ASP A 151 -6.12 18.26 -22.24
CA ASP A 151 -5.66 17.52 -23.42
C ASP A 151 -5.06 16.18 -22.96
N GLU A 152 -5.84 15.12 -23.16
CA GLU A 152 -5.46 13.76 -22.79
C GLU A 152 -4.21 13.27 -23.53
N ASN A 153 -4.04 13.65 -24.80
CA ASN A 153 -2.87 13.24 -25.57
C ASN A 153 -1.60 13.88 -25.02
N PHE A 154 -1.68 15.16 -24.70
CA PHE A 154 -0.58 15.89 -24.08
C PHE A 154 -0.27 15.32 -22.70
N LEU A 155 -1.29 15.10 -21.87
CA LEU A 155 -1.16 14.52 -20.53
C LEU A 155 -0.43 13.16 -20.56
N ILE A 156 -0.86 12.27 -21.45
CA ILE A 156 -0.29 10.93 -21.62
C ILE A 156 1.16 11.00 -22.11
N SER A 157 1.41 11.76 -23.18
CA SER A 157 2.75 11.90 -23.77
C SER A 157 3.74 12.49 -22.79
N LYS A 158 3.33 13.55 -22.06
CA LYS A 158 4.15 14.20 -21.04
C LYS A 158 4.49 13.25 -19.88
N ALA A 159 3.49 12.55 -19.34
CA ALA A 159 3.71 11.61 -18.24
C ALA A 159 4.65 10.46 -18.63
N ALA A 160 4.48 9.90 -19.84
CA ALA A 160 5.35 8.86 -20.36
C ALA A 160 6.79 9.36 -20.56
N GLU A 161 6.96 10.56 -21.13
CA GLU A 161 8.26 11.17 -21.38
C GLU A 161 9.02 11.47 -20.10
N GLU A 162 8.38 12.14 -19.13
CA GLU A 162 8.99 12.47 -17.85
C GLU A 162 9.40 11.21 -17.06
N ALA A 163 8.57 10.17 -17.09
CA ALA A 163 8.88 8.91 -16.43
C ALA A 163 10.08 8.19 -17.06
N LEU A 164 10.13 8.10 -18.39
CA LEU A 164 11.25 7.48 -19.09
C LEU A 164 12.54 8.29 -18.94
N LYS A 165 12.46 9.62 -18.98
CA LYS A 165 13.60 10.52 -18.77
C LYS A 165 14.22 10.34 -17.39
N LYS A 166 13.41 10.17 -16.34
CA LYS A 166 13.94 9.96 -14.98
C LYS A 166 14.79 8.68 -14.87
N TYR A 167 14.47 7.65 -15.64
CA TYR A 167 15.16 6.36 -15.62
C TYR A 167 15.94 6.10 -16.92
N GLU A 168 16.38 7.17 -17.59
CA GLU A 168 17.12 7.09 -18.85
C GLU A 168 18.35 6.18 -18.72
N GLY A 169 18.54 5.30 -19.70
CA GLY A 169 19.61 4.29 -19.69
C GLY A 169 19.39 3.09 -18.76
N MET A 170 18.34 3.10 -17.93
CA MET A 170 17.99 1.99 -17.03
C MET A 170 16.75 1.21 -17.48
N VAL A 171 15.88 1.83 -18.29
CA VAL A 171 14.64 1.25 -18.82
C VAL A 171 14.80 0.78 -20.26
N GLN A 172 13.99 -0.22 -20.62
CA GLN A 172 13.89 -0.80 -21.97
C GLN A 172 12.51 -0.60 -22.60
N ILE A 173 11.58 0.05 -21.90
CA ILE A 173 10.23 0.32 -22.39
C ILE A 173 10.26 1.39 -23.49
N GLU A 174 9.63 1.11 -24.62
CA GLU A 174 9.39 2.11 -25.66
C GLU A 174 8.30 3.10 -25.23
N LYS A 175 8.50 4.40 -25.49
CA LYS A 175 7.53 5.49 -25.15
C LYS A 175 6.11 5.15 -25.61
N LYS A 176 5.97 4.69 -26.86
CA LYS A 176 4.67 4.33 -27.44
C LYS A 176 3.93 3.24 -26.64
N VAL A 177 4.64 2.20 -26.19
CA VAL A 177 4.05 1.12 -25.39
C VAL A 177 3.55 1.64 -24.05
N LEU A 178 4.29 2.56 -23.44
CA LEU A 178 3.88 3.21 -22.20
C LEU A 178 2.67 4.13 -22.41
N GLU A 179 2.65 4.93 -23.49
CA GLU A 179 1.50 5.76 -23.86
C GLU A 179 0.24 4.94 -24.10
N ASP A 180 0.34 3.83 -24.84
CA ASP A 180 -0.78 2.93 -25.11
C ASP A 180 -1.37 2.33 -23.82
N PHE A 181 -0.51 2.00 -22.85
CA PHE A 181 -0.94 1.56 -21.52
C PHE A 181 -1.66 2.68 -20.76
N LEU A 182 -1.11 3.90 -20.75
CA LEU A 182 -1.72 5.06 -20.09
C LEU A 182 -3.07 5.42 -20.70
N ARG A 183 -3.24 5.32 -22.02
CA ARG A 183 -4.53 5.50 -22.72
C ARG A 183 -5.59 4.55 -22.18
N LYS A 184 -5.28 3.26 -22.12
CA LYS A 184 -6.19 2.24 -21.58
C LYS A 184 -6.50 2.44 -20.10
N PHE A 185 -5.53 2.89 -19.34
CA PHE A 185 -5.75 3.21 -17.93
C PHE A 185 -6.67 4.43 -17.77
N LEU A 186 -6.54 5.45 -18.62
CA LEU A 186 -7.44 6.60 -18.64
C LEU A 186 -8.86 6.20 -19.08
N GLU A 187 -9.00 5.32 -20.07
CA GLU A 187 -10.27 4.72 -20.47
C GLU A 187 -10.94 4.01 -19.29
N LEU A 188 -10.20 3.18 -18.55
CA LEU A 188 -10.70 2.54 -17.32
C LEU A 188 -11.24 3.57 -16.32
N ILE A 189 -10.51 4.68 -16.10
CA ILE A 189 -10.96 5.71 -15.16
C ILE A 189 -12.33 6.27 -15.56
N LYS A 190 -12.52 6.51 -16.86
CA LYS A 190 -13.78 7.03 -17.42
C LYS A 190 -14.90 6.00 -17.36
N GLU A 191 -14.65 4.77 -17.83
CA GLU A 191 -15.64 3.69 -17.87
C GLU A 191 -16.15 3.33 -16.47
N GLU A 192 -15.27 3.34 -15.47
CA GLU A 192 -15.64 3.09 -14.08
C GLU A 192 -16.35 4.27 -13.40
N ASN A 193 -16.43 5.42 -14.07
CA ASN A 193 -17.01 6.67 -13.56
C ASN A 193 -16.40 7.10 -12.22
N PHE A 194 -15.06 7.09 -12.11
CA PHE A 194 -14.42 7.60 -10.90
C PHE A 194 -14.57 9.13 -10.80
N VAL A 195 -15.12 9.59 -9.68
CA VAL A 195 -15.27 11.00 -9.32
C VAL A 195 -13.92 11.63 -8.96
N SER A 196 -13.02 10.84 -8.38
CA SER A 196 -11.66 11.27 -8.06
C SER A 196 -10.72 10.08 -7.99
N VAL A 197 -9.46 10.27 -8.35
CA VAL A 197 -8.42 9.23 -8.34
C VAL A 197 -7.18 9.77 -7.62
N TYR A 198 -6.55 8.92 -6.82
CA TYR A 198 -5.30 9.24 -6.11
C TYR A 198 -4.24 8.20 -6.45
N SER A 199 -3.01 8.65 -6.66
CA SER A 199 -1.83 7.82 -6.93
C SER A 199 -0.97 7.65 -5.67
N GLU A 200 -0.28 6.51 -5.58
CA GLU A 200 0.79 6.20 -4.62
C GLU A 200 0.53 6.69 -3.19
N ARG A 201 -0.47 6.11 -2.51
CA ARG A 201 -0.77 6.46 -1.12
C ARG A 201 -0.31 5.38 -0.17
N THR A 202 0.60 5.73 0.74
CA THR A 202 0.97 4.87 1.86
C THR A 202 -0.10 4.95 2.93
N LEU A 203 -0.75 3.81 3.18
CA LEU A 203 -1.78 3.66 4.19
C LEU A 203 -1.31 2.75 5.32
N GLU A 204 -1.77 3.05 6.52
CA GLU A 204 -1.47 2.30 7.73
C GLU A 204 -2.74 2.01 8.54
N SER A 205 -2.91 0.75 8.92
CA SER A 205 -3.91 0.31 9.89
C SER A 205 -3.24 -0.11 11.20
N LEU A 206 -3.45 0.69 12.25
CA LEU A 206 -2.97 0.40 13.60
C LEU A 206 -3.69 -0.83 14.17
N ARG A 207 -5.00 -0.93 13.89
CA ARG A 207 -5.82 -2.07 14.30
C ARG A 207 -5.26 -3.38 13.77
N GLU A 208 -4.99 -3.45 12.47
CA GLU A 208 -4.56 -4.69 11.85
C GLU A 208 -3.05 -4.90 11.90
N GLY A 209 -2.25 -3.85 12.13
CA GLY A 209 -0.80 -3.94 12.02
C GLY A 209 -0.37 -4.20 10.57
N ILE A 210 -0.95 -3.44 9.65
CA ILE A 210 -0.65 -3.51 8.21
C ILE A 210 -0.26 -2.11 7.76
N ILE A 211 0.78 -2.02 6.93
CA ILE A 211 1.20 -0.78 6.27
C ILE A 211 1.59 -1.09 4.83
N GLY A 212 1.20 -0.25 3.89
CA GLY A 212 1.53 -0.48 2.48
C GLY A 212 1.17 0.70 1.61
N SER A 213 1.86 0.81 0.49
CA SER A 213 1.54 1.77 -0.57
C SER A 213 0.53 1.14 -1.51
N VAL A 214 -0.56 1.85 -1.75
CA VAL A 214 -1.57 1.49 -2.75
C VAL A 214 -1.26 2.29 -4.00
N ASP A 215 -1.08 1.61 -5.14
CA ASP A 215 -0.70 2.26 -6.40
C ASP A 215 -1.72 3.31 -6.82
N VAL A 216 -3.00 2.95 -6.84
CA VAL A 216 -4.09 3.85 -7.21
C VAL A 216 -5.34 3.57 -6.36
N ILE A 217 -6.02 4.63 -5.95
CA ILE A 217 -7.32 4.58 -5.26
C ILE A 217 -8.34 5.39 -6.08
N GLY A 218 -9.28 4.70 -6.72
CA GLY A 218 -10.42 5.30 -7.40
C GLY A 218 -11.61 5.47 -6.46
N PHE A 219 -12.28 6.61 -6.52
CA PHE A 219 -13.49 6.89 -5.76
C PHE A 219 -14.68 7.03 -6.68
N LYS A 220 -15.74 6.29 -6.38
CA LYS A 220 -17.09 6.51 -6.90
C LYS A 220 -17.92 7.20 -5.82
N GLU A 221 -19.19 7.52 -6.11
CA GLU A 221 -20.08 8.15 -5.13
C GLU A 221 -20.16 7.36 -3.82
N ASN A 222 -20.30 6.02 -3.91
CA ASN A 222 -20.51 5.14 -2.76
C ASN A 222 -19.48 4.00 -2.64
N GLU A 223 -18.51 3.94 -3.55
CA GLU A 223 -17.52 2.85 -3.59
C GLU A 223 -16.11 3.40 -3.67
N ILE A 224 -15.16 2.63 -3.14
CA ILE A 224 -13.73 2.94 -3.21
C ILE A 224 -13.06 1.70 -3.77
N VAL A 225 -12.29 1.91 -4.84
CA VAL A 225 -11.72 0.83 -5.66
C VAL A 225 -10.19 0.99 -5.68
N PRO A 226 -9.45 0.14 -4.96
CA PRO A 226 -8.01 0.03 -5.11
C PRO A 226 -7.67 -0.58 -6.47
N ILE A 227 -6.62 -0.10 -7.10
CA ILE A 227 -6.10 -0.61 -8.37
C ILE A 227 -4.60 -0.86 -8.21
N GLU A 228 -4.17 -2.08 -8.48
CA GLU A 228 -2.77 -2.52 -8.43
C GLU A 228 -2.21 -2.64 -9.85
N ILE A 229 -1.02 -2.09 -10.07
CA ILE A 229 -0.34 -2.13 -11.36
C ILE A 229 0.81 -3.14 -11.29
N LYS A 230 0.91 -4.00 -12.29
CA LYS A 230 1.96 -5.02 -12.37
C LYS A 230 2.71 -4.92 -13.68
N TYR A 231 4.02 -4.69 -13.58
CA TYR A 231 4.95 -4.95 -14.68
C TYR A 231 5.18 -6.46 -14.87
N ALA A 232 4.16 -7.14 -15.38
CA ALA A 232 4.16 -8.56 -15.68
C ALA A 232 3.09 -8.89 -16.73
N ALA A 233 3.25 -10.02 -17.41
CA ALA A 233 2.22 -10.57 -18.30
C ALA A 233 1.16 -11.36 -17.53
N PHE A 234 -0.11 -11.17 -17.89
CA PHE A 234 -1.20 -12.02 -17.44
C PHE A 234 -1.20 -13.33 -18.24
N LYS A 235 -1.41 -14.46 -17.56
CA LYS A 235 -1.36 -15.81 -18.15
C LYS A 235 -2.66 -16.59 -17.92
N GLY A 236 -3.81 -15.92 -18.03
CA GLY A 236 -5.15 -16.50 -17.85
C GLY A 236 -5.57 -16.73 -16.39
N ARG A 237 -4.63 -16.77 -15.44
CA ARG A 237 -4.95 -16.88 -14.00
C ARG A 237 -4.09 -15.93 -13.17
N ILE A 238 -4.72 -15.27 -12.19
CA ILE A 238 -4.00 -14.44 -11.22
C ILE A 238 -3.06 -15.29 -10.37
N LYS A 239 -1.81 -14.84 -10.25
CA LYS A 239 -0.83 -15.44 -9.34
C LYS A 239 -1.26 -15.19 -7.89
N LYS A 240 -1.09 -16.19 -7.02
CA LYS A 240 -1.53 -16.11 -5.63
C LYS A 240 -0.84 -14.97 -4.87
N GLU A 241 0.42 -14.69 -5.16
CA GLU A 241 1.16 -13.55 -4.62
C GLU A 241 0.55 -12.19 -5.00
N HIS A 242 0.10 -12.01 -6.25
CA HIS A 242 -0.55 -10.77 -6.68
C HIS A 242 -1.91 -10.63 -6.00
N LEU A 243 -2.68 -11.71 -5.94
CA LEU A 243 -3.97 -11.74 -5.24
C LEU A 243 -3.83 -11.38 -3.75
N LEU A 244 -2.81 -11.92 -3.06
CA LEU A 244 -2.57 -11.61 -1.65
C LEU A 244 -2.20 -10.14 -1.42
N GLN A 245 -1.41 -9.55 -2.32
CA GLN A 245 -1.06 -8.15 -2.25
C GLN A 245 -2.31 -7.27 -2.38
N VAL A 246 -3.12 -7.50 -3.41
CA VAL A 246 -4.37 -6.78 -3.66
C VAL A 246 -5.35 -6.87 -2.49
N ILE A 247 -5.50 -8.06 -1.90
CA ILE A 247 -6.35 -8.23 -0.71
C ILE A 247 -5.84 -7.36 0.44
N GLY A 248 -4.53 -7.32 0.66
CA GLY A 248 -3.94 -6.51 1.73
C GLY A 248 -4.08 -5.01 1.51
N GLU A 249 -3.90 -4.53 0.28
CA GLU A 249 -4.15 -3.13 -0.09
C GLU A 249 -5.63 -2.77 0.06
N SER A 250 -6.53 -3.67 -0.34
CA SER A 250 -7.97 -3.48 -0.15
C SER A 250 -8.36 -3.39 1.33
N VAL A 251 -7.72 -4.18 2.19
CA VAL A 251 -7.88 -4.07 3.66
C VAL A 251 -7.39 -2.72 4.17
N LEU A 252 -6.28 -2.19 3.64
CA LEU A 252 -5.77 -0.87 4.02
C LEU A 252 -6.73 0.25 3.62
N VAL A 253 -7.21 0.24 2.37
CA VAL A 253 -8.18 1.22 1.86
C VAL A 253 -9.49 1.13 2.67
N SER A 254 -10.00 -0.08 2.89
CA SER A 254 -11.22 -0.29 3.67
C SER A 254 -11.09 0.25 5.10
N ASN A 255 -9.97 -0.05 5.76
CA ASN A 255 -9.71 0.44 7.11
C ASN A 255 -9.52 1.95 7.18
N TYR A 256 -8.87 2.55 6.18
CA TYR A 256 -8.64 3.99 6.15
C TYR A 256 -9.98 4.75 6.03
N PHE A 257 -10.81 4.38 5.06
CA PHE A 257 -12.07 5.07 4.77
C PHE A 257 -13.26 4.59 5.60
N ARG A 258 -13.09 3.57 6.45
CA ARG A 258 -14.17 2.94 7.23
C ARG A 258 -15.34 2.48 6.35
N LYS A 259 -15.03 2.04 5.14
CA LYS A 259 -15.98 1.56 4.13
C LYS A 259 -15.54 0.22 3.59
N GLU A 260 -16.51 -0.62 3.26
CA GLU A 260 -16.22 -1.89 2.60
C GLU A 260 -15.66 -1.65 1.19
N VAL A 261 -14.58 -2.36 0.85
CA VAL A 261 -14.10 -2.46 -0.53
C VAL A 261 -14.67 -3.77 -1.08
N LYS A 262 -15.52 -3.68 -2.10
CA LYS A 262 -16.18 -4.85 -2.71
C LYS A 262 -15.30 -5.58 -3.71
N TYR A 263 -14.49 -4.84 -4.45
CA TYR A 263 -13.58 -5.38 -5.46
C TYR A 263 -12.36 -4.48 -5.63
N SER A 264 -11.35 -5.02 -6.28
CA SER A 264 -10.14 -4.31 -6.69
C SER A 264 -9.72 -4.74 -8.09
N TYR A 265 -9.00 -3.86 -8.79
CA TYR A 265 -8.44 -4.16 -10.10
C TYR A 265 -6.95 -4.51 -10.03
N VAL A 266 -6.52 -5.41 -10.91
CA VAL A 266 -5.10 -5.60 -11.23
C VAL A 266 -4.90 -5.36 -12.71
N ILE A 267 -3.93 -4.51 -13.05
CA ILE A 267 -3.59 -4.19 -14.42
C ILE A 267 -2.20 -4.75 -14.73
N TYR A 268 -2.14 -5.64 -15.71
CA TYR A 268 -0.90 -6.26 -16.17
C TYR A 268 -0.35 -5.51 -17.37
N PHE A 269 0.70 -4.71 -17.15
CA PHE A 269 1.29 -3.84 -18.17
C PHE A 269 1.67 -4.60 -19.45
N GLN A 270 2.40 -5.71 -19.32
CA GLN A 270 2.98 -6.42 -20.48
C GLN A 270 1.93 -7.04 -21.41
N THR A 271 0.69 -7.23 -20.94
CA THR A 271 -0.40 -7.79 -21.74
C THR A 271 -1.60 -6.85 -21.83
N ASN A 272 -1.48 -5.62 -21.29
CA ASN A 272 -2.58 -4.67 -21.13
C ASN A 272 -3.87 -5.32 -20.58
N SER A 273 -3.74 -6.31 -19.70
CA SER A 273 -4.89 -7.08 -19.20
C SER A 273 -5.40 -6.49 -17.90
N LEU A 274 -6.71 -6.22 -17.86
CA LEU A 274 -7.43 -5.82 -16.65
C LEU A 274 -8.08 -7.04 -16.01
N VAL A 275 -7.87 -7.21 -14.70
CA VAL A 275 -8.49 -8.30 -13.93
C VAL A 275 -9.24 -7.70 -12.75
N LYS A 276 -10.57 -7.87 -12.72
CA LYS A 276 -11.40 -7.57 -11.56
C LYS A 276 -11.32 -8.70 -10.54
N ILE A 277 -11.17 -8.34 -9.26
CA ILE A 277 -11.13 -9.29 -8.15
C ILE A 277 -12.23 -8.92 -7.18
N ASP A 278 -13.28 -9.73 -7.12
CA ASP A 278 -14.31 -9.61 -6.09
C ASP A 278 -13.76 -10.08 -4.74
N LEU A 279 -13.86 -9.21 -3.74
CA LEU A 279 -13.40 -9.48 -2.40
C LEU A 279 -14.50 -10.18 -1.63
N ASN A 280 -14.11 -11.21 -0.89
CA ASN A 280 -15.01 -11.95 -0.02
C ASN A 280 -14.29 -12.38 1.26
N GLU A 281 -15.07 -12.82 2.24
CA GLU A 281 -14.56 -13.22 3.54
C GLU A 281 -13.56 -14.38 3.48
N ASN A 282 -13.67 -15.28 2.49
CA ASN A 282 -12.71 -16.37 2.34
C ASN A 282 -11.32 -15.84 1.94
N LEU A 283 -11.26 -14.92 0.98
CA LEU A 283 -10.02 -14.26 0.58
C LEU A 283 -9.38 -13.50 1.75
N LEU A 284 -10.18 -12.73 2.49
CA LEU A 284 -9.74 -12.01 3.69
C LEU A 284 -9.20 -12.98 4.75
N ARG A 285 -9.93 -14.06 5.07
CA ARG A 285 -9.48 -15.08 6.03
C ARG A 285 -8.16 -15.72 5.62
N GLN A 286 -7.96 -16.00 4.33
CA GLN A 286 -6.69 -16.56 3.82
C GLN A 286 -5.53 -15.59 4.01
N PHE A 287 -5.73 -14.31 3.71
CA PHE A 287 -4.72 -13.26 3.91
C PHE A 287 -4.34 -13.14 5.39
N PHE A 288 -5.33 -13.01 6.29
CA PHE A 288 -5.06 -12.89 7.74
C PHE A 288 -4.46 -14.16 8.35
N LYS A 289 -4.79 -15.36 7.82
CA LYS A 289 -4.14 -16.61 8.22
C LYS A 289 -2.64 -16.57 7.91
N LEU A 290 -2.26 -16.14 6.72
CA LEU A 290 -0.84 -16.00 6.34
C LEU A 290 -0.13 -14.93 7.16
N LYS A 291 -0.77 -13.78 7.39
CA LYS A 291 -0.24 -12.74 8.28
C LYS A 291 0.05 -13.28 9.68
N LYS A 292 -0.89 -14.03 10.28
CA LYS A 292 -0.71 -14.63 11.61
C LYS A 292 0.40 -15.67 11.62
N GLN A 293 0.50 -16.51 10.58
CA GLN A 293 1.61 -17.44 10.44
C GLN A 293 2.95 -16.71 10.37
N MET A 294 3.01 -15.66 9.57
CA MET A 294 4.21 -14.85 9.42
C MET A 294 4.64 -14.24 10.76
N GLN A 295 3.72 -13.59 11.48
CA GLN A 295 3.99 -13.02 12.82
C GLN A 295 4.55 -14.07 13.79
N ARG A 296 3.95 -15.27 13.83
CA ARG A 296 4.44 -16.39 14.66
C ARG A 296 5.84 -16.86 14.26
N PHE A 297 6.15 -16.92 12.97
CA PHE A 297 7.48 -17.34 12.54
C PHE A 297 8.54 -16.35 13.02
N TYR A 298 8.31 -15.07 12.82
CA TYR A 298 9.30 -14.05 13.18
C TYR A 298 9.44 -13.83 14.68
N SER A 299 8.42 -14.16 15.49
CA SER A 299 8.55 -14.13 16.94
C SER A 299 9.40 -15.28 17.51
N THR A 300 9.71 -16.32 16.74
CA THR A 300 10.47 -17.49 17.24
C THR A 300 11.98 -17.32 17.22
N GLY A 301 12.51 -16.31 16.52
CA GLY A 301 13.95 -16.16 16.30
C GLY A 301 14.61 -17.26 15.44
N ARG A 302 13.85 -18.24 14.93
CA ARG A 302 14.37 -19.36 14.15
C ARG A 302 14.46 -19.01 12.65
N ILE A 303 15.46 -19.56 11.97
CA ILE A 303 15.58 -19.47 10.50
C ILE A 303 14.37 -20.14 9.84
N PRO A 304 13.55 -19.42 9.04
CA PRO A 304 12.36 -19.99 8.44
C PRO A 304 12.66 -21.12 7.43
N PRO A 305 11.68 -21.98 7.12
CA PRO A 305 11.83 -23.01 6.09
C PRO A 305 11.91 -22.41 4.68
N LYS A 306 12.44 -23.20 3.74
CA LYS A 306 12.34 -22.91 2.29
C LYS A 306 10.87 -22.89 1.85
N SER A 307 10.64 -22.44 0.62
CA SER A 307 9.35 -22.52 -0.03
C SER A 307 8.78 -23.94 0.02
N LYS A 308 7.48 -24.03 0.26
CA LYS A 308 6.71 -25.29 0.21
C LYS A 308 5.82 -25.36 -1.05
N LEU A 309 5.99 -24.44 -2.00
CA LEU A 309 5.18 -24.43 -3.20
C LEU A 309 5.54 -25.62 -4.11
N PRO A 310 4.57 -26.17 -4.86
CA PRO A 310 4.86 -27.18 -5.88
C PRO A 310 5.89 -26.64 -6.88
N ASN A 311 6.92 -27.43 -7.19
CA ASN A 311 8.01 -27.03 -8.09
C ASN A 311 8.74 -25.75 -7.66
N TYR A 312 8.88 -25.50 -6.35
CA TYR A 312 9.48 -24.26 -5.85
C TYR A 312 10.91 -24.01 -6.35
N VAL A 313 11.67 -25.05 -6.72
CA VAL A 313 13.03 -24.88 -7.26
C VAL A 313 13.00 -24.06 -8.55
N LYS A 314 12.14 -24.44 -9.50
CA LYS A 314 11.96 -23.71 -10.77
C LYS A 314 11.21 -22.39 -10.55
N ARG A 315 10.13 -22.42 -9.76
CA ARG A 315 9.22 -21.27 -9.62
C ARG A 315 9.76 -20.15 -8.73
N VAL A 316 10.59 -20.48 -7.75
CA VAL A 316 11.02 -19.55 -6.71
C VAL A 316 12.55 -19.49 -6.64
N CYS A 317 13.25 -20.62 -6.54
CA CYS A 317 14.70 -20.62 -6.30
C CYS A 317 15.52 -20.14 -7.49
N GLN A 318 15.15 -20.50 -8.74
CA GLN A 318 15.93 -20.18 -9.94
C GLN A 318 16.18 -18.67 -10.12
N GLY A 319 15.18 -17.83 -9.81
CA GLY A 319 15.29 -16.36 -9.85
C GLY A 319 15.47 -15.72 -8.47
N CYS A 320 15.85 -16.48 -7.45
CA CYS A 320 15.99 -15.97 -6.09
C CYS A 320 17.36 -15.30 -5.91
N HIS A 321 17.41 -13.98 -5.84
CA HIS A 321 18.65 -13.22 -5.62
C HIS A 321 19.34 -13.51 -4.27
N VAL A 322 18.64 -14.07 -3.28
CA VAL A 322 19.24 -14.54 -2.01
C VAL A 322 19.58 -16.03 -2.00
N LYS A 323 19.58 -16.71 -3.16
CA LYS A 323 19.84 -18.15 -3.27
C LYS A 323 21.21 -18.53 -2.69
N ARG A 324 22.25 -17.76 -2.95
CA ARG A 324 23.61 -18.02 -2.44
C ARG A 324 23.63 -18.11 -0.92
N ALA A 325 23.05 -17.12 -0.24
CA ALA A 325 22.94 -17.14 1.22
C ALA A 325 22.08 -18.32 1.73
N CYS A 326 21.00 -18.65 1.02
CA CYS A 326 20.17 -19.81 1.34
C CYS A 326 20.93 -21.13 1.23
N ASP A 327 21.79 -21.29 0.22
CA ASP A 327 22.56 -22.51 -0.01
C ASP A 327 23.67 -22.66 1.04
N ASN A 328 24.34 -21.55 1.42
CA ASN A 328 25.33 -21.55 2.50
C ASN A 328 24.75 -22.07 3.83
N ILE A 329 23.53 -21.65 4.19
CA ILE A 329 22.83 -22.16 5.39
C ILE A 329 22.66 -23.69 5.32
N GLU A 330 22.39 -24.22 4.13
CA GLU A 330 22.14 -25.65 3.95
C GLU A 330 23.43 -26.47 3.95
N ILE A 331 24.51 -25.90 3.41
CA ILE A 331 25.86 -26.46 3.51
C ILE A 331 26.26 -26.56 4.99
N LEU A 332 26.15 -25.46 5.75
CA LEU A 332 26.48 -25.45 7.18
C LEU A 332 25.65 -26.46 7.99
N ARG A 333 24.34 -26.54 7.72
CA ARG A 333 23.46 -27.55 8.36
C ARG A 333 23.87 -28.98 8.05
N ARG A 334 24.39 -29.27 6.85
CA ARG A 334 24.88 -30.60 6.50
C ARG A 334 26.21 -30.91 7.19
N MET A 335 27.09 -29.92 7.37
CA MET A 335 28.35 -30.08 8.09
C MET A 335 28.11 -30.39 9.57
N ILE A 336 27.23 -29.63 10.23
CA ILE A 336 26.88 -29.84 11.65
C ILE A 336 26.29 -31.23 11.91
N ARG A 337 25.54 -31.80 10.95
CA ARG A 337 24.95 -33.15 11.09
C ARG A 337 25.95 -34.29 10.91
N LYS A 338 27.15 -34.01 10.39
CA LYS A 338 28.21 -34.99 10.17
C LYS A 338 29.22 -35.05 11.33
N ILE A 339 29.13 -34.09 12.24
CA ILE A 339 29.82 -34.06 13.54
C ILE A 339 28.83 -34.63 14.56
#